data_AF-A0A1I7CSN0-F1
#
_entry.id   AF-A0A1I7CSN0-F1
#
_cell.length_a   1.000
_cell.length_b   1.000
_cell.length_c   1.000
_cell.angle_alpha   90.00
_cell.angle_beta   90.00
_cell.angle_gamma   90.00
#
_symmetry.space_group_name_H-M   'P 1'
#
loop_
_entity.id
_entity.type
_entity.pdbx_description
1 polymer ?
#
loop_
_entity_poly.entity_id
_entity_poly.type
_entity_poly.pdbx_seq_one_letter_code
_entity_poly.pdbx_strand_id
1 'polypeptide(L)'
;MFCNKCGSSISETVNYCGQCGEDLRVTKGRVNQSIAGDNGFSAGQHNVFTGNNINLGMRDERPKAFIDRESVKPVKLMGKHIKTAWLMVVGFVGFFANVATIFTSIGTPNNYNMILWLLCSFSAFLFILGFLLKRFRFMPLIFQRNAESDRSGYVYITKLSGNCALCDGELKLRHLGPKNNKKMFLCCTRNPEHRCHFDPTILNDPIN
;
A
#
# COMPACT_ATOMS: atom_id res chain seq x y z
N MET A 1 36.16 -29.55 -29.21
CA MET A 1 35.40 -28.73 -28.22
C MET A 1 34.16 -28.12 -28.86
N PHE A 2 33.16 -27.69 -28.09
CA PHE A 2 31.97 -27.00 -28.61
C PHE A 2 31.97 -25.54 -28.16
N CYS A 3 31.38 -24.64 -28.96
CA CYS A 3 31.20 -23.24 -28.54
C CYS A 3 30.14 -23.15 -27.45
N ASN A 4 30.46 -22.52 -26.31
CA ASN A 4 29.49 -22.31 -25.23
C ASN A 4 28.34 -21.36 -25.62
N LYS A 5 28.51 -20.58 -26.69
CA LYS A 5 27.51 -19.60 -27.16
C LYS A 5 26.59 -20.15 -28.24
N CYS A 6 27.13 -20.83 -29.25
CA CYS A 6 26.35 -21.30 -30.40
C CYS A 6 26.35 -22.82 -30.60
N GLY A 7 27.07 -23.59 -29.78
CA GLY A 7 27.07 -25.05 -29.82
C GLY A 7 27.78 -25.69 -31.01
N SER A 8 28.35 -24.92 -31.95
CA SER A 8 29.08 -25.48 -33.10
C SER A 8 30.33 -26.26 -32.67
N SER A 9 30.68 -27.32 -33.40
CA SER A 9 31.93 -28.07 -33.20
C SER A 9 33.15 -27.25 -33.62
N ILE A 10 34.14 -27.16 -32.75
CA ILE A 10 35.33 -26.32 -32.93
C ILE A 10 36.61 -27.14 -32.66
N SER A 11 37.61 -26.89 -33.50
CA SER A 11 38.98 -27.42 -33.36
C SER A 11 39.74 -26.75 -32.21
N GLU A 12 40.54 -27.50 -31.46
CA GLU A 12 41.21 -27.03 -30.24
C GLU A 12 42.31 -25.97 -30.47
N THR A 13 42.73 -25.81 -31.73
CA THR A 13 43.79 -24.88 -32.13
C THR A 13 43.29 -23.46 -32.42
N VAL A 14 41.98 -23.22 -32.50
CA VAL A 14 41.44 -21.89 -32.83
C VAL A 14 41.15 -21.05 -31.58
N ASN A 15 41.38 -19.75 -31.69
CA ASN A 15 41.18 -18.79 -30.60
C ASN A 15 39.80 -18.11 -30.63
N TYR A 16 39.07 -18.23 -31.74
CA TYR A 16 37.75 -17.63 -31.94
C TYR A 16 36.82 -18.62 -32.63
N CYS A 17 35.52 -18.53 -32.36
CA CYS A 17 34.52 -19.32 -33.07
C CYS A 17 34.29 -18.78 -34.49
N GLY A 18 34.51 -19.61 -35.52
CA GLY A 18 34.27 -19.22 -36.91
C GLY A 18 32.81 -18.99 -37.29
N GLN A 19 31.85 -19.40 -36.46
CA GLN A 19 30.41 -19.23 -36.70
C GLN A 19 29.82 -17.98 -36.03
N CYS A 20 30.23 -17.67 -34.80
CA CYS A 20 29.63 -16.57 -34.01
C CYS A 20 30.64 -15.52 -33.51
N GLY A 21 31.94 -15.70 -33.80
CA GLY A 21 33.00 -14.74 -33.44
C GLY A 21 33.41 -14.72 -31.97
N GLU A 22 32.88 -15.61 -31.12
CA GLU A 22 33.18 -15.61 -29.67
C GLU A 22 34.65 -15.92 -29.37
N ASP A 23 35.26 -15.19 -28.44
CA ASP A 23 36.63 -15.40 -27.98
C ASP A 23 36.71 -16.63 -27.06
N LEU A 24 37.49 -17.62 -27.48
CA LEU A 24 37.63 -18.90 -26.78
C LEU A 24 38.83 -18.92 -25.84
N ARG A 25 39.65 -17.86 -25.79
CA ARG A 25 40.83 -17.77 -24.92
C ARG A 25 40.46 -17.80 -23.44
N VAL A 26 39.29 -17.27 -23.08
CA VAL A 26 38.76 -17.27 -21.70
C VAL A 26 38.45 -18.69 -21.21
N THR A 27 38.06 -19.58 -22.12
CA THR A 27 37.70 -20.98 -21.80
C THR A 27 38.92 -21.89 -21.60
N LYS A 28 40.12 -21.49 -22.05
CA LYS A 28 41.36 -22.27 -21.87
C LYS A 28 41.90 -22.18 -20.44
N GLY A 29 41.50 -21.17 -19.67
CA GLY A 29 41.75 -21.09 -18.23
C GLY A 29 40.55 -21.63 -17.45
N ARG A 30 40.71 -22.77 -16.78
CA ARG A 30 39.73 -23.29 -15.83
C ARG A 30 39.42 -22.22 -14.76
N VAL A 31 38.29 -21.54 -14.89
CA VAL A 31 37.70 -20.78 -13.80
C VAL A 31 36.28 -21.27 -13.64
N ASN A 32 36.07 -22.06 -12.58
CA ASN A 32 34.74 -22.41 -12.11
C ASN A 32 34.06 -21.12 -11.65
N GLN A 33 33.28 -20.49 -12.53
CA GLN A 33 32.48 -19.34 -12.16
C GLN A 33 31.16 -19.83 -11.57
N SER A 34 31.02 -19.67 -10.25
CA SER A 34 29.75 -19.80 -9.54
C SER A 34 28.93 -18.53 -9.78
N ILE A 35 27.83 -18.63 -10.52
CA ILE A 35 26.86 -17.54 -10.67
C ILE A 35 25.85 -17.66 -9.51
N ALA A 36 25.96 -16.79 -8.52
CA ALA A 36 24.93 -16.63 -7.50
C ALA A 36 23.82 -15.73 -8.09
N GLY A 37 22.67 -16.32 -8.42
CA GLY A 37 21.44 -15.59 -8.76
C GLY A 37 20.53 -15.52 -7.54
N ASP A 38 19.79 -14.42 -7.41
CA ASP A 38 19.11 -13.96 -6.18
C ASP A 38 18.03 -14.88 -5.57
N ASN A 39 17.85 -16.12 -6.01
CA ASN A 39 16.98 -17.13 -5.39
C ASN A 39 17.39 -18.58 -5.75
N GLY A 40 18.69 -18.89 -5.82
CA GLY A 40 19.20 -20.23 -6.15
C GLY A 40 19.94 -20.90 -5.00
N PHE A 41 19.68 -22.18 -4.76
CA PHE A 41 20.59 -23.04 -4.00
C PHE A 41 21.58 -23.68 -4.97
N SER A 42 22.86 -23.34 -4.84
CA SER A 42 23.94 -23.90 -5.65
C SER A 42 24.85 -24.77 -4.80
N ALA A 43 24.86 -26.08 -5.06
CA ALA A 43 25.83 -27.01 -4.50
C ALA A 43 26.91 -27.32 -5.53
N GLY A 44 28.18 -27.19 -5.15
CA GLY A 44 29.32 -27.59 -6.00
C GLY A 44 29.39 -29.11 -6.23
N GLN A 45 30.25 -29.55 -7.14
CA GLN A 45 30.48 -30.97 -7.39
C GLN A 45 31.17 -31.64 -6.17
N HIS A 46 30.80 -32.90 -5.88
CA HIS A 46 31.26 -33.74 -4.74
C HIS A 46 30.60 -33.49 -3.37
N ASN A 47 29.44 -32.84 -3.31
CA ASN A 47 28.65 -32.80 -2.08
C ASN A 47 27.79 -34.05 -1.92
N VAL A 48 27.93 -34.76 -0.80
CA VAL A 48 27.07 -35.89 -0.43
C VAL A 48 26.15 -35.42 0.71
N PHE A 49 24.89 -35.16 0.37
CA PHE A 49 23.86 -34.86 1.36
C PHE A 49 23.19 -36.17 1.77
N THR A 50 23.49 -36.68 2.96
CA THR A 50 22.85 -37.88 3.52
C THR A 50 22.15 -37.53 4.83
N GLY A 51 20.89 -37.93 4.96
CA GLY A 51 20.14 -37.90 6.22
C GLY A 51 19.40 -36.60 6.58
N ASN A 52 19.44 -35.55 5.75
CA ASN A 52 18.75 -34.28 6.03
C ASN A 52 17.68 -33.95 4.99
N ASN A 53 16.48 -33.62 5.45
CA ASN A 53 15.43 -33.03 4.62
C ASN A 53 15.69 -31.52 4.47
N ILE A 54 15.98 -31.06 3.25
CA ILE A 54 16.02 -29.63 2.94
C ILE A 54 14.59 -29.21 2.62
N ASN A 55 13.90 -28.64 3.60
CA ASN A 55 12.52 -28.19 3.45
C ASN A 55 12.50 -26.76 2.85
N LEU A 56 12.67 -26.64 1.54
CA LEU A 56 12.50 -25.37 0.80
C LEU A 56 11.01 -25.15 0.53
N GLY A 57 10.26 -24.83 1.57
CA GLY A 57 8.82 -24.69 1.42
C GLY A 57 8.10 -24.42 2.73
N MET A 58 8.40 -23.31 3.40
CA MET A 58 7.29 -22.64 4.07
C MET A 58 6.43 -22.04 2.96
N ARG A 59 5.38 -22.74 2.54
CA ARG A 59 4.16 -22.00 2.23
C ARG A 59 3.90 -21.17 3.47
N ASP A 60 3.91 -19.85 3.35
CA ASP A 60 3.33 -18.98 4.37
C ASP A 60 1.83 -19.31 4.41
N GLU A 61 1.46 -20.44 5.01
CA GLU A 61 0.13 -20.78 5.50
C GLU A 61 -0.14 -19.99 6.77
N ARG A 62 0.38 -18.75 6.85
CA ARG A 62 -0.05 -17.82 7.88
C ARG A 62 -1.55 -17.66 7.66
N PRO A 63 -2.37 -17.94 8.68
CA PRO A 63 -3.80 -17.94 8.50
C PRO A 63 -4.20 -16.52 8.08
N LYS A 64 -4.75 -16.41 6.86
CA LYS A 64 -5.09 -15.13 6.26
C LYS A 64 -6.26 -14.55 7.04
N ALA A 65 -5.99 -13.48 7.77
CA ALA A 65 -7.05 -12.73 8.42
C ALA A 65 -7.94 -12.08 7.36
N PHE A 66 -9.20 -12.47 7.32
CA PHE A 66 -10.22 -11.81 6.50
C PHE A 66 -10.82 -10.66 7.31
N ILE A 67 -10.84 -9.48 6.69
CA ILE A 67 -11.46 -8.28 7.23
C ILE A 67 -12.66 -8.01 6.36
N ASP A 68 -13.77 -7.69 6.99
CA ASP A 68 -14.97 -7.30 6.29
C ASP A 68 -15.47 -5.94 6.81
N ARG A 69 -16.38 -5.34 6.05
CA ARG A 69 -17.05 -4.11 6.45
C ARG A 69 -18.22 -4.48 7.35
N GLU A 70 -18.05 -4.29 8.65
CA GLU A 70 -19.11 -4.46 9.63
C GLU A 70 -20.29 -3.51 9.36
N SER A 71 -19.97 -2.29 8.92
CA SER A 71 -21.00 -1.32 8.55
C SER A 71 -20.51 -0.41 7.44
N VAL A 72 -21.42 -0.12 6.51
CA VAL A 72 -21.23 0.85 5.43
C VAL A 72 -22.38 1.85 5.53
N LYS A 73 -22.06 3.10 5.85
CA LYS A 73 -23.05 4.18 5.94
C LYS A 73 -22.75 5.24 4.89
N PRO A 74 -23.60 5.42 3.88
CA PRO A 74 -23.37 6.46 2.90
C PRO A 74 -23.51 7.84 3.54
N VAL A 75 -22.64 8.77 3.15
CA VAL A 75 -22.74 10.16 3.57
C VAL A 75 -23.78 10.86 2.70
N LYS A 76 -24.93 11.16 3.29
CA LYS A 76 -26.06 11.82 2.62
C LYS A 76 -26.17 13.28 3.06
N LEU A 77 -26.30 14.19 2.10
CA LEU A 77 -26.73 15.57 2.33
C LEU A 77 -28.10 15.74 1.68
N MET A 78 -29.12 16.10 2.48
CA MET A 78 -30.50 16.24 2.01
C MET A 78 -31.00 15.02 1.23
N GLY A 79 -30.68 13.81 1.71
CA GLY A 79 -31.06 12.54 1.08
C GLY A 79 -30.22 12.14 -0.15
N LYS A 80 -29.36 13.01 -0.68
CA LYS A 80 -28.48 12.72 -1.82
C LYS A 80 -27.09 12.27 -1.35
N HIS A 81 -26.54 11.23 -1.98
CA HIS A 81 -25.16 10.80 -1.70
C HIS A 81 -24.17 11.88 -2.12
N ILE A 82 -23.30 12.27 -1.19
CA ILE A 82 -22.28 13.28 -1.45
C ILE A 82 -21.14 12.64 -2.24
N LYS A 83 -20.70 13.32 -3.30
CA LYS A 83 -19.47 12.97 -4.02
C LYS A 83 -18.27 13.71 -3.44
N THR A 84 -17.09 13.11 -3.48
CA THR A 84 -15.81 13.76 -3.15
C THR A 84 -15.61 15.06 -3.94
N ALA A 85 -16.08 15.10 -5.18
CA ALA A 85 -16.09 16.31 -6.01
C ALA A 85 -16.85 17.48 -5.38
N TRP A 86 -18.02 17.22 -4.79
CA TRP A 86 -18.81 18.25 -4.10
C TRP A 86 -18.10 18.76 -2.85
N LEU A 87 -17.47 17.87 -2.06
CA LEU A 87 -16.67 18.27 -0.90
C LEU A 87 -15.51 19.21 -1.29
N MET A 88 -14.82 18.89 -2.39
CA MET A 88 -13.75 19.74 -2.92
C MET A 88 -14.29 21.09 -3.42
N VAL A 89 -15.35 21.10 -4.22
CA VAL A 89 -15.89 22.36 -4.76
C VAL A 89 -16.38 23.27 -3.64
N VAL A 90 -17.18 22.74 -2.70
CA VAL A 90 -17.69 23.52 -1.57
C VAL A 90 -16.56 24.01 -0.67
N GLY A 91 -15.58 23.15 -0.37
CA GLY A 91 -14.42 23.53 0.44
C GLY A 91 -13.56 24.60 -0.24
N PHE A 92 -13.33 24.49 -1.55
CA PHE A 92 -12.55 25.46 -2.32
C PHE A 92 -13.26 26.82 -2.39
N VAL A 93 -14.53 26.84 -2.83
CA VAL A 93 -15.32 28.07 -2.93
C VAL A 93 -15.48 28.72 -1.56
N GLY A 94 -15.79 27.94 -0.53
CA GLY A 94 -15.91 28.43 0.85
C GLY A 94 -14.60 29.02 1.38
N PHE A 95 -13.45 28.38 1.09
CA PHE A 95 -12.16 28.90 1.51
C PHE A 95 -11.87 30.28 0.89
N PHE A 96 -11.99 30.40 -0.44
CA PHE A 96 -11.72 31.68 -1.11
C PHE A 96 -12.73 32.77 -0.72
N ALA A 97 -14.00 32.43 -0.54
CA ALA A 97 -15.02 33.39 -0.08
C ALA A 97 -14.69 33.93 1.33
N ASN A 98 -14.31 33.06 2.27
CA ASN A 98 -13.93 33.47 3.61
C ASN A 98 -12.63 34.28 3.61
N VAL A 99 -11.63 33.88 2.84
CA VAL A 99 -10.37 34.62 2.69
C VAL A 99 -10.63 36.02 2.14
N ALA A 100 -11.40 36.15 1.06
CA ALA A 100 -11.75 37.45 0.47
C ALA A 100 -12.46 38.35 1.50
N THR A 101 -13.41 37.78 2.25
CA THR A 101 -14.14 38.50 3.30
C THR A 101 -13.20 39.01 4.38
N ILE A 102 -12.30 38.16 4.89
CA ILE A 102 -11.31 38.54 5.90
C ILE A 102 -10.44 39.68 5.38
N PHE A 103 -9.91 39.57 4.15
CA PHE A 103 -9.08 40.61 3.53
C PHE A 103 -9.79 41.96 3.43
N THR A 104 -11.08 41.97 3.04
CA THR A 104 -11.86 43.21 2.96
C THR A 104 -12.17 43.82 4.33
N SER A 105 -12.17 43.03 5.40
CA SER A 105 -12.42 43.48 6.77
C SER A 105 -11.17 43.88 7.56
N ILE A 106 -9.97 43.79 6.97
CA ILE A 106 -8.72 44.22 7.61
C ILE A 106 -8.79 45.73 7.89
N GLY A 107 -8.67 46.10 9.17
CA GLY A 107 -8.74 47.51 9.62
C GLY A 107 -10.11 47.93 10.16
N THR A 108 -11.15 47.13 9.99
CA THR A 108 -12.42 47.32 10.71
C THR A 108 -12.39 46.54 12.04
N PRO A 109 -12.69 47.17 13.19
CA PRO A 109 -12.78 46.47 14.47
C PRO A 109 -14.07 45.64 14.51
N ASN A 110 -14.02 44.45 13.91
CA ASN A 110 -15.17 43.58 13.75
C ASN A 110 -14.97 42.28 14.52
N ASN A 111 -15.89 41.98 15.45
CA ASN A 111 -15.81 40.82 16.35
C ASN A 111 -16.00 39.46 15.63
N TYR A 112 -16.41 39.47 14.35
CA TYR A 112 -16.68 38.27 13.55
C TYR A 112 -15.43 37.63 12.93
N ASN A 113 -14.25 38.26 13.05
CA ASN A 113 -13.00 37.73 12.50
C ASN A 113 -12.70 36.29 12.98
N MET A 114 -12.98 35.98 14.25
CA MET A 114 -12.80 34.63 14.79
C MET A 114 -13.69 33.59 14.08
N ILE A 115 -14.95 33.94 13.80
CA ILE A 115 -15.91 33.05 13.12
C ILE A 115 -15.47 32.83 11.67
N LEU A 116 -15.02 33.88 10.97
CA LEU A 116 -14.52 33.77 9.60
C LEU A 116 -13.28 32.88 9.51
N TRP A 117 -12.35 32.97 10.46
CA TRP A 117 -11.19 32.06 10.53
C TRP A 117 -11.61 30.60 10.79
N LEU A 118 -12.62 30.37 11.62
CA LEU A 118 -13.16 29.04 11.87
C LEU A 118 -13.81 28.46 10.59
N LEU A 119 -14.63 29.25 9.89
CA LEU A 119 -15.27 28.86 8.63
C LEU A 119 -14.25 28.61 7.52
N CYS A 120 -13.20 29.42 7.44
CA CYS A 120 -12.09 29.25 6.51
C CYS A 120 -11.38 27.90 6.78
N SER A 121 -11.06 27.63 8.04
CA SER A 121 -10.43 26.38 8.48
C SER A 121 -11.30 25.16 8.19
N PHE A 122 -12.61 25.25 8.44
CA PHE A 122 -13.56 24.20 8.11
C PHE A 122 -13.66 23.95 6.60
N SER A 123 -13.67 25.02 5.79
CA SER A 123 -13.69 24.92 4.33
C SER A 123 -12.42 24.26 3.78
N ALA A 124 -11.25 24.63 4.31
CA ALA A 124 -9.98 23.99 3.98
C ALA A 124 -9.98 22.50 4.36
N PHE A 125 -10.51 22.16 5.53
CA PHE A 125 -10.65 20.77 5.96
C PHE A 125 -11.51 19.94 4.99
N LEU A 126 -12.67 20.46 4.56
CA LEU A 126 -13.53 19.78 3.59
C LEU A 126 -12.83 19.56 2.24
N PHE A 127 -12.07 20.56 1.77
CA PHE A 127 -11.30 20.46 0.55
C PHE A 127 -10.22 19.37 0.65
N ILE A 128 -9.42 19.41 1.72
CA ILE A 128 -8.35 18.42 1.97
C ILE A 128 -8.94 17.02 2.09
N LEU A 129 -10.03 16.85 2.85
CA LEU A 129 -10.72 15.58 2.99
C LEU A 129 -11.20 15.05 1.64
N GLY A 130 -11.85 15.89 0.82
CA GLY A 130 -12.30 15.52 -0.52
C GLY A 130 -11.14 15.12 -1.44
N PHE A 131 -10.03 15.86 -1.37
CA PHE A 131 -8.82 15.57 -2.16
C PHE A 131 -8.15 14.26 -1.74
N LEU A 132 -7.97 14.03 -0.44
CA LEU A 132 -7.40 12.79 0.11
C LEU A 132 -8.27 11.59 -0.24
N LEU A 133 -9.60 11.71 -0.12
CA LEU A 133 -10.53 10.65 -0.51
C LEU A 133 -10.52 10.40 -2.02
N LYS A 134 -10.30 11.41 -2.85
CA LYS A 134 -10.15 11.20 -4.30
C LYS A 134 -8.84 10.49 -4.64
N ARG A 135 -7.74 10.80 -3.93
CA ARG A 135 -6.41 10.25 -4.20
C ARG A 135 -6.21 8.84 -3.65
N PHE A 136 -6.58 8.63 -2.38
CA PHE A 136 -6.28 7.41 -1.65
C PHE A 136 -7.48 6.49 -1.49
N ARG A 137 -8.70 6.98 -1.75
CA ARG A 137 -9.98 6.25 -1.62
C ARG A 137 -10.31 5.75 -0.21
N PHE A 138 -9.37 5.85 0.72
CA PHE A 138 -9.48 5.45 2.09
C PHE A 138 -8.80 6.50 2.97
N MET A 139 -9.53 6.98 3.98
CA MET A 139 -8.98 7.86 5.00
C MET A 139 -9.48 7.41 6.38
N PRO A 140 -8.58 7.04 7.30
CA PRO A 140 -8.99 6.70 8.65
C PRO A 140 -9.53 7.95 9.37
N LEU A 141 -10.65 7.79 10.06
CA LEU A 141 -11.27 8.80 10.91
C LEU A 141 -11.05 8.46 12.38
N ILE A 142 -11.47 9.37 13.26
CA ILE A 142 -11.47 9.18 14.70
C ILE A 142 -12.55 8.14 15.07
N PHE A 143 -12.39 7.44 16.20
CA PHE A 143 -13.36 6.46 16.76
C PHE A 143 -13.57 5.19 15.92
N GLN A 144 -12.50 4.62 15.34
CA GLN A 144 -12.54 3.35 14.58
C GLN A 144 -13.47 3.37 13.35
N ARG A 145 -13.78 4.58 12.85
CA ARG A 145 -14.49 4.77 11.60
C ARG A 145 -13.47 5.12 10.52
N ASN A 146 -13.80 4.81 9.27
CA ASN A 146 -13.02 5.20 8.12
C ASN A 146 -13.93 5.91 7.13
N ALA A 147 -13.40 6.87 6.40
CA ALA A 147 -14.05 7.44 5.24
C ALA A 147 -13.51 6.72 4.00
N GLU A 148 -14.40 6.16 3.20
CA GLU A 148 -14.09 5.48 1.95
C GLU A 148 -14.74 6.20 0.77
N SER A 149 -14.11 6.15 -0.40
CA SER A 149 -14.69 6.62 -1.65
C SER A 149 -14.73 5.52 -2.71
N ASP A 150 -15.90 5.37 -3.32
CA ASP A 150 -16.09 4.48 -4.46
C ASP A 150 -15.46 5.08 -5.74
N ARG A 151 -15.28 4.27 -6.79
CA ARG A 151 -14.82 4.69 -8.13
C ARG A 151 -15.69 5.80 -8.69
N SER A 152 -16.98 5.77 -8.40
CA SER A 152 -17.95 6.81 -8.78
C SER A 152 -17.78 8.12 -8.00
N GLY A 153 -16.90 8.12 -6.99
CA GLY A 153 -16.60 9.24 -6.11
C GLY A 153 -17.57 9.44 -4.96
N TYR A 154 -18.49 8.51 -4.69
CA TYR A 154 -19.40 8.58 -3.54
C TYR A 154 -18.67 8.29 -2.23
N VAL A 155 -19.02 9.04 -1.18
CA VAL A 155 -18.38 8.94 0.13
C VAL A 155 -19.19 8.07 1.09
N TYR A 156 -18.51 7.16 1.76
CA TYR A 156 -19.06 6.25 2.75
C TYR A 156 -18.27 6.36 4.05
N ILE A 157 -18.96 6.21 5.18
CA ILE A 157 -18.35 5.98 6.48
C ILE A 157 -18.44 4.48 6.75
N THR A 158 -17.28 3.83 6.85
CA THR A 158 -17.18 2.39 7.08
C THR A 158 -16.60 2.10 8.45
N LYS A 159 -16.99 0.95 9.01
CA LYS A 159 -16.34 0.35 10.18
C LYS A 159 -15.79 -1.00 9.73
N LEU A 160 -14.48 -1.17 9.87
CA LEU A 160 -13.79 -2.42 9.52
C LEU A 160 -13.68 -3.29 10.76
N SER A 161 -14.11 -4.53 10.65
CA SER A 161 -13.91 -5.58 11.66
C SER A 161 -13.57 -6.89 10.97
N GLY A 162 -12.96 -7.81 11.69
CA GLY A 162 -12.64 -9.13 11.15
C GLY A 162 -12.42 -10.12 12.27
N ASN A 163 -12.35 -11.40 11.94
CA ASN A 163 -12.03 -12.43 12.92
C ASN A 163 -10.52 -12.67 12.95
N CYS A 164 -9.95 -12.76 14.15
CA CYS A 164 -8.56 -13.11 14.31
C CYS A 164 -8.36 -14.58 13.91
N ALA A 165 -7.39 -14.83 13.04
CA ALA A 165 -7.17 -16.18 12.54
C ALA A 165 -6.37 -17.08 13.52
N LEU A 166 -5.90 -16.50 14.63
CA LEU A 166 -5.11 -17.18 15.68
C LEU A 166 -5.90 -17.42 16.97
N CYS A 167 -7.05 -16.77 17.16
CA CYS A 167 -7.89 -16.88 18.36
C CYS A 167 -9.31 -16.38 18.09
N ASP A 168 -10.25 -16.67 18.99
CA ASP A 168 -11.67 -16.23 18.87
C ASP A 168 -11.90 -14.72 19.15
N GLY A 169 -10.90 -13.88 18.89
CA GLY A 169 -10.96 -12.44 19.07
C GLY A 169 -11.29 -11.70 17.77
N GLU A 170 -11.71 -10.44 17.89
CA GLU A 170 -11.96 -9.56 16.75
C GLU A 170 -10.71 -8.76 16.39
N LEU A 171 -10.45 -8.56 15.11
CA LEU A 171 -9.45 -7.65 14.58
C LEU A 171 -10.04 -6.25 14.40
N LYS A 172 -9.35 -5.25 14.95
CA LYS A 172 -9.70 -3.82 14.79
C LYS A 172 -8.51 -3.05 14.24
N LEU A 173 -8.79 -2.09 13.38
CA LEU A 173 -7.77 -1.23 12.80
C LEU A 173 -7.20 -0.28 13.86
N ARG A 174 -5.88 -0.26 14.01
CA ARG A 174 -5.14 0.63 14.91
C ARG A 174 -3.93 1.23 14.20
N HIS A 175 -3.62 2.47 14.56
CA HIS A 175 -2.38 3.13 14.15
C HIS A 175 -1.29 2.82 15.17
N LEU A 176 -0.30 2.01 14.78
CA LEU A 176 0.86 1.70 15.61
C LEU A 176 2.13 2.21 14.93
N GLY A 177 3.06 2.75 15.74
CA GLY A 177 4.33 3.25 15.28
C GLY A 177 4.74 4.58 15.94
N PRO A 178 6.00 5.01 15.74
CA PRO A 178 6.48 6.28 16.23
C PRO A 178 5.64 7.45 15.68
N LYS A 179 5.56 8.57 16.40
CA LYS A 179 4.65 9.70 16.10
C LYS A 179 4.68 10.15 14.63
N ASN A 180 5.83 10.04 13.95
CA ASN A 180 6.04 10.47 12.57
C ASN A 180 5.90 9.37 11.51
N ASN A 181 5.72 8.09 11.89
CA ASN A 181 5.55 6.98 10.95
C ASN A 181 4.55 5.95 11.48
N LYS A 182 3.33 6.41 11.73
CA LYS A 182 2.22 5.55 12.16
C LYS A 182 1.77 4.70 10.99
N LYS A 183 1.98 3.39 11.08
CA LYS A 183 1.45 2.43 10.11
C LYS A 183 0.11 1.88 10.61
N MET A 184 -0.75 1.50 9.66
CA MET A 184 -2.03 0.88 9.97
C MET A 184 -1.84 -0.62 10.16
N PHE A 185 -2.23 -1.12 11.33
CA PHE A 185 -2.21 -2.54 11.65
C PHE A 185 -3.60 -2.98 12.09
N LEU A 186 -3.90 -4.23 11.84
CA LEU A 186 -5.04 -4.92 12.43
C LEU A 186 -4.56 -5.56 13.71
N CYS A 187 -5.17 -5.20 14.83
CA CYS A 187 -4.84 -5.75 16.12
C CYS A 187 -6.01 -6.54 16.65
N CYS A 188 -5.75 -7.73 17.18
CA CYS A 188 -6.76 -8.49 17.90
C CYS A 188 -7.14 -7.78 19.21
N THR A 189 -8.43 -7.82 19.55
CA THR A 189 -8.95 -7.31 20.83
C THR A 189 -8.52 -8.13 22.03
N ARG A 190 -8.33 -9.45 21.86
CA ARG A 190 -7.99 -10.39 22.92
C ARG A 190 -6.48 -10.49 23.17
N ASN A 191 -5.66 -10.44 22.12
CA ASN A 191 -4.20 -10.48 22.23
C ASN A 191 -3.54 -9.42 21.32
N PRO A 192 -2.92 -8.36 21.88
CA PRO A 192 -2.28 -7.29 21.11
C PRO A 192 -1.10 -7.75 20.23
N GLU A 193 -0.47 -8.88 20.56
CA GLU A 193 0.61 -9.46 19.77
C GLU A 193 0.14 -10.05 18.44
N HIS A 194 -1.16 -10.39 18.33
CA HIS A 194 -1.77 -10.82 17.09
C HIS A 194 -2.03 -9.57 16.23
N ARG A 195 -1.01 -9.16 15.48
CA ARG A 195 -1.05 -8.02 14.57
C ARG A 195 -0.76 -8.41 13.13
N CYS A 196 -1.55 -7.87 12.22
CA CYS A 196 -1.37 -8.05 10.78
C CYS A 196 -1.22 -6.69 10.10
N HIS A 197 -0.36 -6.60 9.08
CA HIS A 197 -0.23 -5.39 8.28
C HIS A 197 -1.51 -5.18 7.47
N PHE A 198 -2.08 -3.98 7.51
CA PHE A 198 -3.26 -3.65 6.72
C PHE A 198 -2.86 -2.97 5.42
N ASP A 199 -3.27 -3.56 4.30
CA ASP A 199 -3.17 -2.91 2.99
C ASP A 199 -4.58 -2.49 2.55
N PRO A 200 -4.89 -1.18 2.47
CA PRO A 200 -6.20 -0.70 2.06
C PRO A 200 -6.54 -0.99 0.58
N THR A 201 -5.56 -1.35 -0.26
CA THR A 201 -5.80 -1.65 -1.68
C THR A 201 -6.56 -2.96 -1.91
N ILE A 202 -6.60 -3.85 -0.91
CA ILE A 202 -7.33 -5.13 -0.98
C ILE A 202 -8.85 -4.94 -0.85
N LEU A 203 -9.30 -3.77 -0.39
CA LEU A 203 -10.72 -3.48 -0.22
C LEU A 203 -11.35 -3.17 -1.59
N ASN A 204 -12.17 -4.09 -2.09
CA ASN A 204 -13.05 -3.85 -3.24
C ASN A 204 -14.05 -2.73 -2.95
N ASP A 205 -14.70 -2.19 -3.99
CA ASP A 205 -15.67 -1.10 -3.86
C ASP A 205 -16.76 -1.45 -2.82
N PRO A 206 -17.16 -0.51 -1.94
CA PRO A 206 -18.16 -0.77 -0.92
C PRO A 206 -19.50 -1.16 -1.59
N ILE A 207 -19.92 -2.40 -1.38
CA ILE A 207 -21.19 -2.94 -1.88
C ILE A 207 -22.30 -2.37 -0.99
N ASN A 208 -23.34 -1.84 -1.63
CA ASN A 208 -24.43 -1.09 -1.01
C ASN A 208 -25.70 -1.94 -0.96
#